data_AF-A0A8S2UTL6-F1
#
_entry.id   AF-A0A8S2UTL6-F1
#
_cell.length_a   1.000
_cell.length_b   1.000
_cell.length_c   1.000
_cell.angle_alpha   90.00
_cell.angle_beta   90.00
_cell.angle_gamma   90.00
#
_symmetry.space_group_name_H-M   'P 1'
#
loop_
_entity.id
_entity.type
_entity.pdbx_description
1 polymer ?
#
loop_
_entity_poly.entity_id
_entity_poly.type
_entity_poly.pdbx_seq_one_letter_code
_entity_poly.pdbx_strand_id
1 'polypeptide(L)'
;MSSISAVNGIPAPANKYLLTDVLRGEWNFTGFVISDCDPIAAIQTSFHYTATIEQAVALSIISGNDINCGPEYKLLNSAHAHGFVDFDTIDLALRRGLRSRFLSGNFNPIGTDPYSYIPYSVVDSPNHKLLTKQVVIESIVLLQNPNGILPFDLSTTRQIAV
;
A
#
# COMPACT_ATOMS: atom_id res chain seq x y z
N MET A 1 3.36 0.60 2.90
CA MET A 1 3.77 -0.27 1.78
C MET A 1 5.22 0.04 1.46
N SER A 2 6.07 -0.96 1.22
CA SER A 2 7.45 -0.72 0.73
C SER A 2 7.44 -0.50 -0.79
N SER A 3 8.36 0.34 -1.30
CA SER A 3 8.44 0.71 -2.73
C SER A 3 9.04 -0.43 -3.58
N ILE A 4 8.91 -0.33 -4.91
CA ILE A 4 9.65 -1.18 -5.86
C ILE A 4 11.12 -0.73 -5.98
N SER A 5 11.42 0.56 -5.72
CA SER A 5 12.73 1.17 -5.94
C SER A 5 13.80 0.73 -4.93
N ALA A 6 15.07 0.95 -5.26
CA ALA A 6 16.17 0.91 -4.30
C ALA A 6 16.49 2.31 -3.76
N VAL A 7 16.96 2.38 -2.51
CA VAL A 7 17.47 3.60 -1.88
C VAL A 7 18.90 3.32 -1.43
N ASN A 8 19.85 4.14 -1.89
CA ASN A 8 21.28 3.96 -1.63
C ASN A 8 21.79 2.54 -1.96
N GLY A 9 21.29 1.97 -3.06
CA GLY A 9 21.66 0.64 -3.54
C GLY A 9 20.94 -0.53 -2.86
N ILE A 10 20.06 -0.29 -1.88
CA ILE A 10 19.32 -1.34 -1.17
C ILE A 10 17.86 -1.36 -1.64
N PRO A 11 17.36 -2.47 -2.23
CA PRO A 11 15.95 -2.60 -2.61
C PRO A 11 15.03 -2.36 -1.42
N ALA A 12 14.01 -1.51 -1.57
CA ALA A 12 13.11 -1.14 -0.48
C ALA A 12 12.44 -2.33 0.26
N PRO A 13 11.96 -3.42 -0.38
CA PRO A 13 11.42 -4.57 0.36
C PRO A 13 12.48 -5.29 1.22
N ALA A 14 13.76 -5.14 0.89
CA ALA A 14 14.92 -5.71 1.59
C ALA A 14 15.68 -4.69 2.45
N ASN A 15 15.10 -3.50 2.68
CA ASN A 15 15.80 -2.41 3.35
C ASN A 15 15.50 -2.38 4.85
N LYS A 16 16.28 -3.15 5.62
CA LYS A 16 16.16 -3.22 7.09
C LYS A 16 16.27 -1.85 7.77
N TYR A 17 17.16 -0.98 7.30
CA TYR A 17 17.32 0.36 7.86
C TYR A 17 16.02 1.14 7.80
N LEU A 18 15.36 1.18 6.63
CA LEU A 18 14.09 1.90 6.49
C LEU A 18 12.93 1.19 7.21
N LEU A 19 12.80 -0.13 7.01
CA LEU A 19 11.62 -0.89 7.45
C LEU A 19 11.63 -1.28 8.93
N THR A 20 12.82 -1.38 9.54
CA THR A 20 12.98 -1.76 10.94
C THR A 20 13.58 -0.63 11.75
N ASP A 21 14.77 -0.16 11.41
CA ASP A 21 15.49 0.79 12.28
C ASP A 21 14.74 2.14 12.35
N VAL A 22 14.38 2.72 11.20
CA VAL A 22 13.62 3.97 11.13
C VAL A 22 12.14 3.74 11.44
N LEU A 23 11.45 2.92 10.65
CA LEU A 23 9.99 2.78 10.76
C LEU A 23 9.55 2.23 12.13
N ARG A 24 10.24 1.20 12.66
CA ARG A 24 9.84 0.56 13.92
C ARG A 24 10.61 1.12 15.11
N GLY A 25 11.92 1.39 14.96
CA GLY A 25 12.75 1.94 16.03
C GLY A 25 12.48 3.41 16.30
N GLU A 26 12.60 4.26 15.28
CA GLU A 26 12.44 5.71 15.45
C GLU A 26 10.96 6.15 15.47
N TRP A 27 10.14 5.64 14.54
CA TRP A 27 8.74 6.08 14.41
C TRP A 27 7.76 5.24 15.25
N ASN A 28 8.25 4.21 15.94
CA ASN A 28 7.44 3.32 16.78
C ASN A 28 6.25 2.68 16.04
N PHE A 29 6.39 2.38 14.75
CA PHE A 29 5.32 1.75 13.97
C PHE A 29 5.04 0.30 14.42
N THR A 30 3.80 0.04 14.85
CA THR A 30 3.37 -1.27 15.38
C THR A 30 2.49 -2.07 14.41
N GLY A 31 2.25 -1.57 13.20
CA GLY A 31 1.49 -2.25 12.17
C GLY A 31 2.32 -3.28 11.40
N PHE A 32 1.74 -3.79 10.31
CA PHE A 32 2.42 -4.63 9.33
C PHE A 32 2.87 -3.79 8.12
N VAL A 33 3.91 -4.24 7.45
CA VAL A 33 4.36 -3.71 6.16
C VAL A 33 3.96 -4.71 5.08
N ILE A 34 3.32 -4.22 4.02
CA ILE A 34 3.11 -4.96 2.77
C ILE A 34 4.09 -4.45 1.72
N SER A 35 4.60 -5.32 0.85
CA SER A 35 5.34 -4.89 -0.33
C SER A 35 4.41 -4.20 -1.33
N ASP A 36 4.97 -3.42 -2.25
CA ASP A 36 4.30 -3.19 -3.53
C ASP A 36 4.07 -4.54 -4.25
N CYS A 37 3.40 -4.52 -5.40
CA CYS A 37 3.08 -5.75 -6.12
C CYS A 37 4.25 -6.24 -6.99
N ASP A 38 4.72 -7.45 -6.68
CA ASP A 38 5.82 -8.20 -7.29
C ASP A 38 7.29 -7.67 -7.14
N PRO A 39 7.67 -6.81 -6.16
CA PRO A 39 9.03 -6.29 -6.04
C PRO A 39 10.00 -7.28 -5.38
N ILE A 40 9.51 -8.36 -4.74
CA ILE A 40 10.37 -9.32 -4.05
C ILE A 40 11.20 -10.14 -5.06
N ALA A 41 10.60 -10.52 -6.19
CA ALA A 41 11.34 -11.15 -7.28
C ALA A 41 12.42 -10.21 -7.84
N ALA A 42 12.12 -8.91 -7.91
CA ALA A 42 13.05 -7.90 -8.42
C ALA A 42 14.34 -7.79 -7.58
N ILE A 43 14.30 -8.11 -6.28
CA ILE A 43 15.51 -8.16 -5.43
C ILE A 43 16.59 -9.04 -6.06
N GLN A 44 16.21 -10.20 -6.61
CA GLN A 44 17.12 -11.12 -7.28
C GLN A 44 17.29 -10.78 -8.76
N THR A 45 16.19 -10.53 -9.48
CA THR A 45 16.21 -10.48 -10.95
C THR A 45 16.67 -9.14 -11.52
N SER A 46 16.23 -8.03 -10.93
CA SER A 46 16.46 -6.68 -11.47
C SER A 46 17.54 -5.94 -10.71
N PHE A 47 17.57 -6.09 -9.38
CA PHE A 47 18.57 -5.47 -8.52
C PHE A 47 19.81 -6.33 -8.32
N HIS A 48 19.75 -7.63 -8.65
CA HIS A 48 20.85 -8.59 -8.45
C HIS A 48 21.44 -8.54 -7.02
N TYR A 49 20.59 -8.23 -6.04
CA TYR A 49 20.99 -8.02 -4.65
C TYR A 49 21.16 -9.33 -3.88
N THR A 50 20.56 -10.40 -4.39
CA THR A 50 20.66 -11.76 -3.84
C THR A 50 20.91 -12.76 -4.97
N ALA A 51 21.53 -13.89 -4.66
CA ALA A 51 21.88 -14.90 -5.65
C ALA A 51 20.68 -15.78 -6.04
N THR A 52 19.75 -16.01 -5.10
CA THR A 52 18.55 -16.83 -5.33
C THR A 52 17.28 -16.13 -4.87
N ILE A 53 16.14 -16.59 -5.37
CA ILE A 53 14.83 -16.08 -4.96
C ILE A 53 14.53 -16.40 -3.48
N GLU A 54 14.99 -17.52 -2.94
CA GLU A 54 14.85 -17.87 -1.53
C GLU A 54 15.59 -16.87 -0.62
N GLN A 55 16.77 -16.41 -1.04
CA GLN A 55 17.50 -15.36 -0.33
C GLN A 55 16.77 -14.03 -0.40
N ALA A 56 16.19 -13.66 -1.55
CA ALA A 56 15.35 -12.46 -1.67
C ALA A 56 14.13 -12.50 -0.75
N VAL A 57 13.43 -13.64 -0.70
CA VAL A 57 12.26 -13.87 0.16
C VAL A 57 12.64 -13.76 1.63
N ALA A 58 13.71 -14.43 2.04
CA ALA A 58 14.21 -14.36 3.41
C ALA A 58 14.63 -12.94 3.79
N LEU A 59 15.42 -12.29 2.95
CA LEU A 59 15.91 -10.94 3.21
C LEU A 59 14.75 -9.93 3.34
N SER A 60 13.72 -10.06 2.50
CA SER A 60 12.53 -9.22 2.55
C SER A 60 11.81 -9.32 3.91
N ILE A 61 11.49 -10.53 4.35
CA ILE A 61 10.75 -10.72 5.61
C ILE A 61 11.60 -10.37 6.84
N ILE A 62 12.90 -10.70 6.83
CA ILE A 62 13.86 -10.33 7.88
C ILE A 62 14.00 -8.81 8.00
N SER A 63 13.95 -8.09 6.88
CA SER A 63 14.04 -6.63 6.85
C SER A 63 12.81 -5.95 7.44
N GLY A 64 11.70 -6.68 7.60
CA GLY A 64 10.45 -6.18 8.19
C GLY A 64 9.30 -6.03 7.19
N ASN A 65 9.41 -6.59 5.98
CA ASN A 65 8.32 -6.64 5.02
C ASN A 65 7.40 -7.84 5.33
N ASP A 66 6.37 -7.62 6.13
CA ASP A 66 5.58 -8.72 6.72
C ASP A 66 4.65 -9.44 5.70
N ILE A 67 4.09 -8.73 4.72
CA ILE A 67 3.16 -9.28 3.72
C ILE A 67 3.71 -9.05 2.31
N ASN A 68 3.62 -10.05 1.43
CA ASN A 68 3.93 -9.92 0.03
C ASN A 68 2.65 -9.66 -0.79
N CYS A 69 2.60 -8.55 -1.53
CA CYS A 69 1.71 -8.47 -2.71
C CYS A 69 2.42 -9.18 -3.86
N GLY A 70 2.22 -10.50 -3.97
CA GLY A 70 2.92 -11.30 -4.96
C GLY A 70 3.04 -12.76 -4.51
N PRO A 71 3.52 -13.65 -5.39
CA PRO A 71 3.56 -15.07 -5.11
C PRO A 71 4.78 -15.51 -4.28
N GLU A 72 5.83 -14.70 -4.13
CA GLU A 72 7.16 -15.14 -3.68
C GLU A 72 7.18 -15.71 -2.25
N TYR A 73 6.28 -15.29 -1.36
CA TYR A 73 6.24 -15.80 0.01
C TYR A 73 5.77 -17.24 0.11
N LYS A 74 5.27 -17.85 -0.99
CA LYS A 74 5.11 -19.30 -1.10
C LYS A 74 6.43 -20.06 -0.91
N LEU A 75 7.57 -19.40 -1.11
CA LEU A 75 8.91 -19.96 -0.97
C LEU A 75 9.48 -19.82 0.44
N LEU A 76 8.76 -19.26 1.42
CA LEU A 76 9.25 -19.12 2.80
C LEU A 76 9.65 -20.46 3.43
N ASN A 77 8.91 -21.53 3.14
CA ASN A 77 9.27 -22.87 3.59
C ASN A 77 10.60 -23.35 2.98
N SER A 78 10.82 -23.06 1.69
CA SER A 78 12.09 -23.36 1.00
C SER A 78 13.23 -22.54 1.61
N ALA A 79 13.03 -21.23 1.79
CA ALA A 79 14.02 -20.34 2.39
C ALA A 79 14.38 -20.76 3.82
N HIS A 80 13.40 -21.19 4.61
CA HIS A 80 13.63 -21.75 5.95
C HIS A 80 14.43 -23.06 5.91
N ALA A 81 14.09 -23.98 5.00
CA ALA A 81 14.83 -25.24 4.84
C ALA A 81 16.30 -25.04 4.44
N HIS A 82 16.61 -23.95 3.72
CA HIS A 82 17.99 -23.54 3.40
C HIS A 82 18.68 -22.75 4.53
N GLY A 83 17.99 -22.50 5.65
CA GLY A 83 18.53 -21.74 6.79
C GLY A 83 18.63 -20.24 6.55
N PHE A 84 17.92 -19.68 5.56
CA PHE A 84 17.97 -18.25 5.27
C PHE A 84 17.06 -17.41 6.17
N VAL A 85 16.04 -18.01 6.78
CA VAL A 85 15.09 -17.33 7.68
C VAL A 85 14.60 -18.28 8.76
N ASP A 86 14.44 -17.76 9.98
CA ASP A 86 13.92 -18.53 11.10
C ASP A 86 12.39 -18.50 11.17
N PHE A 87 11.80 -19.56 11.73
CA PHE A 87 10.36 -19.65 11.91
C PHE A 87 9.78 -18.50 12.75
N ASP A 88 10.51 -18.04 13.77
CA ASP A 88 10.09 -16.90 14.61
C ASP A 88 9.92 -15.59 13.83
N THR A 89 10.73 -15.39 12.77
CA THR A 89 10.59 -14.23 11.89
C THR A 89 9.30 -14.31 11.06
N ILE A 90 9.00 -15.51 10.56
CA ILE A 90 7.76 -15.78 9.80
C ILE A 90 6.53 -15.61 10.69
N ASP A 91 6.57 -16.15 11.90
CA ASP A 91 5.50 -16.09 12.89
C ASP A 91 5.27 -14.65 13.38
N LEU A 92 6.32 -13.85 13.57
CA LEU A 92 6.20 -12.42 13.87
C LEU A 92 5.46 -11.64 12.77
N ALA A 93 5.84 -11.85 11.51
CA ALA A 93 5.17 -11.23 10.36
C ALA A 93 3.68 -11.62 10.30
N LEU A 94 3.38 -12.90 10.50
CA LEU A 94 2.02 -13.42 10.54
C LEU A 94 1.20 -12.77 11.66
N ARG A 95 1.74 -12.68 12.89
CA ARG A 95 1.07 -12.03 14.02
C ARG A 95 0.71 -10.57 13.72
N ARG A 96 1.62 -9.81 13.08
CA ARG A 96 1.35 -8.41 12.70
C ARG A 96 0.23 -8.30 11.69
N GLY A 97 0.21 -9.17 10.66
CA GLY A 97 -0.87 -9.22 9.69
C GLY A 97 -2.22 -9.61 10.31
N LEU A 98 -2.24 -10.66 11.13
CA LEU A 98 -3.44 -11.13 11.82
C LEU A 98 -3.97 -10.09 12.82
N ARG A 99 -3.09 -9.39 13.55
CA ARG A 99 -3.48 -8.30 14.44
C ARG A 99 -4.34 -7.26 13.72
N SER A 100 -3.96 -6.87 12.50
CA SER A 100 -4.77 -5.93 11.72
C SER A 100 -6.17 -6.49 11.40
N ARG A 101 -6.28 -7.78 11.10
CA ARG A 101 -7.58 -8.43 10.83
C ARG A 101 -8.46 -8.50 12.08
N PHE A 102 -7.88 -8.74 13.26
CA PHE A 102 -8.58 -8.65 14.54
C PHE A 102 -9.06 -7.23 14.83
N LEU A 103 -8.19 -6.22 14.66
CA LEU A 103 -8.54 -4.83 14.89
C LEU A 103 -9.68 -4.33 13.98
N SER A 104 -9.76 -4.84 12.76
CA SER A 104 -10.84 -4.49 11.83
C SER A 104 -12.08 -5.40 11.96
N GLY A 105 -12.17 -6.23 12.99
CA GLY A 105 -13.37 -7.01 13.30
C GLY A 105 -13.61 -8.26 12.44
N ASN A 106 -12.65 -8.70 11.60
CA ASN A 106 -12.87 -9.87 10.71
C ASN A 106 -13.20 -11.17 11.43
N PHE A 107 -12.80 -11.28 12.70
CA PHE A 107 -13.04 -12.47 13.53
C PHE A 107 -14.18 -12.27 14.53
N ASN A 108 -14.83 -11.10 14.52
CA ASN A 108 -15.96 -10.82 15.38
C ASN A 108 -17.23 -11.49 14.82
N PRO A 109 -18.20 -11.87 15.65
CA PRO A 109 -19.50 -12.31 15.16
C PRO A 109 -20.16 -11.24 14.28
N ILE A 110 -20.82 -11.66 13.20
CA ILE A 110 -21.51 -10.74 12.29
C ILE A 110 -22.44 -9.84 13.09
N GLY A 111 -22.32 -8.53 12.89
CA GLY A 111 -23.16 -7.54 13.55
C GLY A 111 -22.66 -7.07 14.92
N THR A 112 -21.46 -7.46 15.33
CA THR A 112 -20.86 -6.96 16.58
C THR A 112 -19.84 -5.84 16.36
N ASP A 113 -19.52 -5.52 15.11
CA ASP A 113 -18.70 -4.37 14.74
C ASP A 113 -19.53 -3.32 13.95
N PRO A 114 -19.14 -2.03 13.98
CA PRO A 114 -19.90 -0.96 13.35
C PRO A 114 -19.90 -1.00 11.81
N TYR A 115 -19.04 -1.82 11.18
CA TYR A 115 -18.91 -1.91 9.73
C TYR A 115 -19.78 -3.04 9.14
N SER A 116 -20.14 -4.04 9.96
CA SER A 116 -20.99 -5.18 9.58
C SER A 116 -22.36 -4.81 9.00
N TYR A 117 -22.88 -3.60 9.29
CA TYR A 117 -24.23 -3.18 8.91
C TYR A 117 -24.27 -2.11 7.83
N ILE A 118 -23.14 -1.77 7.21
CA ILE A 118 -23.11 -0.76 6.15
C ILE A 118 -23.94 -1.28 4.96
N PRO A 119 -25.09 -0.67 4.63
CA PRO A 119 -25.95 -1.18 3.58
C PRO A 119 -25.38 -0.80 2.21
N TYR A 120 -25.69 -1.59 1.18
CA TYR A 120 -25.28 -1.27 -0.19
C TYR A 120 -25.79 0.09 -0.68
N SER A 121 -26.87 0.63 -0.10
CA SER A 121 -27.41 1.96 -0.42
C SER A 121 -26.44 3.12 -0.16
N VAL A 122 -25.34 2.92 0.60
CA VAL A 122 -24.30 3.94 0.75
C VAL A 122 -23.38 4.01 -0.48
N VAL A 123 -23.27 2.93 -1.25
CA VAL A 123 -22.45 2.88 -2.46
C VAL A 123 -23.05 3.82 -3.49
N ASP A 124 -22.24 4.75 -4.01
CA ASP A 124 -22.67 5.75 -4.99
C ASP A 124 -23.90 6.59 -4.56
N SER A 125 -24.06 6.81 -3.25
CA SER A 125 -25.17 7.58 -2.68
C SER A 125 -25.18 9.05 -3.14
N PRO A 126 -26.33 9.75 -3.07
CA PRO A 126 -26.39 11.18 -3.40
C PRO A 126 -25.38 12.04 -2.65
N ASN A 127 -25.12 11.73 -1.37
CA ASN A 127 -24.14 12.45 -0.56
C ASN A 127 -22.71 12.24 -1.07
N HIS A 128 -22.33 11.00 -1.44
CA HIS A 128 -21.03 10.74 -2.05
C HIS A 128 -20.88 11.46 -3.40
N LYS A 129 -21.93 11.52 -4.22
CA LYS A 129 -21.91 12.28 -5.49
C LYS A 129 -21.73 13.77 -5.29
N LEU A 130 -22.41 14.35 -4.30
CA LEU A 130 -22.24 15.76 -3.94
C LEU A 130 -20.82 16.05 -3.47
N LEU A 131 -20.24 15.19 -2.63
CA LEU A 131 -18.84 15.30 -2.20
C LEU A 131 -17.88 15.20 -3.39
N THR A 132 -18.07 14.21 -4.28
CA THR A 132 -17.26 14.06 -5.50
C THR A 132 -17.32 15.32 -6.36
N LYS A 133 -18.52 15.89 -6.56
CA LYS A 133 -18.68 17.14 -7.31
C LYS A 133 -17.91 18.29 -6.66
N GLN A 134 -17.98 18.42 -5.34
CA GLN A 134 -17.23 19.43 -4.61
C GLN A 134 -15.72 19.26 -4.79
N VAL A 135 -15.19 18.05 -4.58
CA VAL A 135 -13.78 17.73 -4.77
C VAL A 135 -13.32 18.08 -6.19
N VAL A 136 -14.12 17.75 -7.22
CA VAL A 136 -13.80 18.10 -8.61
C VAL A 136 -13.74 19.61 -8.82
N ILE A 137 -14.74 20.36 -8.34
CA ILE A 137 -14.77 21.83 -8.49
C ILE A 137 -13.57 22.48 -7.81
N GLU A 138 -13.21 22.02 -6.62
CA GLU A 138 -12.09 22.57 -5.84
C GLU A 138 -10.71 22.13 -6.36
N SER A 139 -10.65 21.04 -7.14
CA SER A 139 -9.38 20.52 -7.70
C SER A 139 -9.00 21.12 -9.06
N ILE A 140 -9.92 21.81 -9.74
CA ILE A 140 -9.64 22.42 -11.05
C ILE A 140 -8.71 23.61 -10.89
N VAL A 141 -7.59 23.61 -11.63
CA VAL A 141 -6.62 24.70 -11.64
C VAL A 141 -6.74 25.49 -12.93
N LEU A 142 -7.06 26.78 -12.82
CA LEU A 142 -7.00 27.73 -13.93
C LEU A 142 -5.55 28.20 -14.13
N LEU A 143 -4.85 27.61 -15.10
CA LEU A 143 -3.44 27.94 -15.36
C LEU A 143 -3.25 29.34 -15.94
N GLN A 144 -4.15 29.74 -16.84
CA GLN A 144 -4.13 31.05 -17.50
C GLN A 144 -5.55 31.52 -17.77
N ASN A 145 -5.78 32.82 -17.64
CA ASN A 145 -7.05 33.46 -17.99
C ASN A 145 -6.78 34.79 -18.72
N PRO A 146 -6.15 34.74 -19.91
CA PRO A 146 -5.80 35.94 -20.65
C PRO A 146 -7.07 36.73 -20.94
N ASN A 147 -7.01 38.04 -20.73
CA ASN A 147 -8.12 38.96 -20.95
C ASN A 147 -9.40 38.64 -20.13
N GLY A 148 -9.31 37.80 -19.08
CA GLY A 148 -10.44 37.50 -18.21
C GLY A 148 -11.62 36.81 -18.91
N ILE A 149 -11.35 35.96 -19.91
CA ILE A 149 -12.39 35.28 -20.71
C ILE A 149 -13.30 34.41 -19.83
N LEU A 150 -12.75 33.84 -18.75
CA LEU A 150 -13.50 33.08 -17.76
C LEU A 150 -13.79 33.91 -16.49
N PRO A 151 -14.97 33.75 -15.86
CA PRO A 151 -16.10 32.91 -16.32
C PRO A 151 -16.80 33.51 -17.56
N PHE A 152 -17.38 32.66 -18.41
CA PHE A 152 -18.11 33.12 -19.59
C PHE A 152 -19.28 34.03 -19.22
N ASP A 153 -19.44 35.12 -19.96
CA ASP A 153 -20.66 35.92 -19.92
C ASP A 153 -21.77 35.23 -20.71
N LEU A 154 -22.77 34.72 -19.98
CA LEU A 154 -23.91 34.01 -20.52
C LEU A 154 -24.86 34.90 -21.34
N SER A 155 -24.76 36.23 -21.24
CA SER A 155 -25.57 37.16 -22.05
C SER A 155 -25.08 37.24 -23.49
N THR A 156 -23.78 37.00 -23.72
CA THR A 156 -23.11 37.14 -25.02
C THR A 156 -22.70 35.79 -25.63
N THR A 157 -22.39 34.79 -24.81
CA THR A 157 -21.99 33.44 -25.28
C THR A 157 -23.20 32.51 -25.35
N ARG A 158 -23.76 32.31 -26.55
CA ARG A 158 -24.99 31.50 -26.78
C ARG A 158 -24.75 30.08 -27.27
N GLN A 159 -23.58 29.82 -27.85
CA GLN A 159 -23.19 28.53 -28.40
C GLN A 159 -21.74 28.26 -28.02
N ILE A 160 -21.49 27.05 -27.54
CA ILE A 160 -20.16 26.57 -27.17
C ILE A 160 -19.96 25.28 -27.96
N ALA A 161 -18.90 25.20 -28.75
CA ALA A 161 -18.43 23.94 -29.30
C ALA A 161 -17.64 23.21 -28.20
N VAL A 162 -18.03 21.96 -27.91
CA VAL A 162 -17.37 21.08 -26.93
C VAL A 162 -16.71 19.94 -27.67
#